data_AF-A0A9E3DQJ5-F1
#
_entry.id   AF-A0A9E3DQJ5-F1
#
_cell.length_a   1.000
_cell.length_b   1.000
_cell.length_c   1.000
_cell.angle_alpha   90.00
_cell.angle_beta   90.00
_cell.angle_gamma   90.00
#
_symmetry.space_group_name_H-M   'P 1'
#
loop_
_entity.id
_entity.type
_entity.pdbx_description
1 polymer ?
#
loop_
_entity_poly.entity_id
_entity_poly.type
_entity_poly.pdbx_seq_one_letter_code
_entity_poly.pdbx_strand_id
1 'polypeptide(L)' 'GVYLTSRGEKTPWRLKLRTPSFNNIQALSALLPGTGVADLPVVLGSFAVVVGDIDR' A
#
# COMPACT_ATOMS: atom_id res chain seq x y z
N GLY A 1 -1.06 -5.81 -7.68
CA GLY A 1 -0.94 -5.64 -9.14
C GLY A 1 0.53 -5.51 -9.53
N VAL A 2 0.91 -5.99 -10.71
CA VAL A 2 2.29 -5.94 -11.22
C VAL A 2 2.28 -5.30 -12.60
N TYR A 3 3.17 -4.34 -12.82
CA TYR A 3 3.41 -3.73 -14.12
C TYR A 3 4.83 -4.07 -14.56
N LEU A 4 4.94 -4.82 -15.66
CA LEU A 4 6.19 -5.34 -16.19
C LEU A 4 6.42 -4.80 -17.60
N THR A 5 7.65 -4.35 -17.89
CA THR A 5 8.07 -3.90 -19.23
C THR A 5 9.39 -4.58 -19.58
N SER A 6 9.47 -5.16 -20.78
CA SER A 6 10.68 -5.77 -21.33
C SER A 6 11.17 -5.00 -22.56
N ARG A 7 12.47 -5.08 -22.83
CA ARG A 7 13.12 -4.59 -24.06
C ARG A 7 13.74 -5.72 -24.91
N GLY A 8 13.35 -6.97 -24.64
CA GLY A 8 13.86 -8.15 -25.35
C GLY A 8 15.06 -8.85 -24.69
N GLU A 9 15.55 -8.33 -23.58
CA GLU A 9 16.65 -8.92 -22.79
C GLU A 9 16.17 -9.99 -21.80
N LYS A 10 17.13 -10.74 -21.22
CA LYS A 10 16.86 -11.83 -20.27
C LYS A 10 16.23 -11.38 -18.95
N THR A 11 16.42 -10.11 -18.56
CA THR A 11 15.85 -9.49 -17.37
C THR A 11 14.87 -8.37 -17.76
N PRO A 12 13.81 -8.15 -16.96
CA PRO A 12 12.85 -7.09 -17.28
C PRO A 12 13.52 -5.72 -17.17
N TRP A 13 13.21 -4.85 -18.14
CA TRP A 13 13.65 -3.45 -18.11
C TRP A 13 13.03 -2.69 -16.93
N ARG A 14 11.77 -3.00 -16.61
CA ARG A 14 11.06 -2.40 -15.48
C ARG A 14 10.07 -3.37 -14.87
N LEU A 15 10.11 -3.48 -13.55
CA LEU A 15 9.10 -4.16 -12.74
C LEU A 15 8.61 -3.16 -11.69
N LYS A 16 7.31 -2.87 -11.68
CA LYS A 16 6.66 -2.06 -10.66
C LYS A 16 5.58 -2.88 -9.98
N LEU A 17 5.70 -3.01 -8.66
CA LEU A 17 4.65 -3.58 -7.82
C LEU A 17 3.67 -2.47 -7.43
N ARG A 18 2.39 -2.79 -7.41
CA ARG A 18 1.35 -1.94 -6.80
C ARG A 18 0.54 -2.80 -5.87
N THR A 19 0.78 -2.62 -4.59
CA THR A 19 0.27 -3.51 -3.57
C THR A 19 -1.05 -2.97 -3.01
N PRO A 20 -1.92 -3.81 -2.42
CA PRO A 20 -3.19 -3.35 -1.87
C PRO A 20 -2.96 -2.39 -0.69
N SER A 21 -1.99 -2.69 0.17
CA SER A 21 -1.69 -1.88 1.36
C SER A 21 -1.28 -0.45 1.01
N PHE A 22 -0.53 -0.24 -0.08
CA PHE A 22 -0.15 1.10 -0.54
C PHE A 22 -1.35 1.97 -0.94
N ASN A 23 -2.41 1.39 -1.49
CA ASN A 23 -3.63 2.13 -1.82
C ASN A 23 -4.51 2.32 -0.57
N ASN A 24 -4.68 1.26 0.23
CA ASN A 24 -5.55 1.29 1.41
C ASN A 24 -5.12 2.35 2.43
N ILE A 25 -3.81 2.53 2.63
CA ILE A 25 -3.30 3.49 3.60
C ILE A 25 -3.65 4.95 3.24
N GLN A 26 -3.87 5.26 1.97
CA GLN A 26 -4.23 6.62 1.53
C GLN A 26 -5.62 7.04 2.04
N ALA A 27 -6.54 6.09 2.22
CA ALA A 27 -7.88 6.37 2.74
C ALA A 27 -7.86 6.81 4.22
N LEU A 28 -6.80 6.49 4.98
CA LEU A 28 -6.67 6.95 6.37
C LEU A 28 -6.65 8.48 6.47
N SER A 29 -6.13 9.18 5.48
CA SER A 29 -6.13 10.66 5.47
C SER A 29 -7.53 11.27 5.54
N ALA A 30 -8.53 10.59 4.98
CA ALA A 30 -9.93 10.99 5.03
C ALA A 30 -10.67 10.45 6.25
N LEU A 31 -10.24 9.31 6.80
CA LEU A 31 -10.94 8.60 7.88
C LEU A 31 -10.47 9.01 9.30
N LEU A 32 -9.20 9.38 9.46
CA LEU A 32 -8.62 9.73 10.76
C LEU A 32 -9.11 11.08 11.36
N PRO A 33 -9.48 12.12 10.59
CA PRO A 33 -9.99 13.36 11.18
C PRO A 33 -11.22 13.12 12.07
N GLY A 34 -11.14 13.56 13.33
CA GLY A 34 -12.21 13.37 14.33
C GLY A 34 -12.21 12.01 15.02
N THR A 35 -11.33 11.07 14.63
CA THR A 35 -11.15 9.79 15.32
C THR A 35 -10.32 9.99 16.58
N GLY A 36 -10.72 9.39 17.70
CA GLY A 36 -9.96 9.42 18.94
C GLY A 36 -8.64 8.67 18.82
N VAL A 37 -7.58 9.15 19.49
CA VAL A 37 -6.26 8.48 19.48
C VAL A 37 -6.36 7.03 20.01
N ALA A 38 -7.26 6.78 20.96
CA ALA A 38 -7.53 5.45 21.51
C ALA A 38 -8.07 4.45 20.47
N ASP A 39 -8.71 4.94 19.40
CA ASP A 39 -9.33 4.10 18.37
C ASP A 39 -8.37 3.79 17.21
N LEU A 40 -7.20 4.42 17.17
CA LEU A 40 -6.20 4.22 16.11
C LEU A 40 -5.80 2.74 15.93
N PRO A 41 -5.59 1.92 16.98
CA PRO A 41 -5.24 0.51 16.79
C PRO A 41 -6.34 -0.27 16.07
N VAL A 42 -7.61 0.02 16.37
CA VAL A 42 -8.76 -0.65 15.76
C VAL A 42 -8.90 -0.25 14.29
N VAL A 43 -8.78 1.05 14.02
CA VAL A 43 -8.78 1.58 12.65
C VAL A 43 -7.66 0.95 11.83
N LEU A 44 -6.41 0.99 12.30
CA LEU A 44 -5.28 0.42 11.58
C LEU A 44 -5.43 -1.10 11.36
N GLY A 45 -5.94 -1.83 12.36
CA GLY A 45 -6.21 -3.26 12.25
C GLY A 45 -7.25 -3.61 11.17
N SER A 46 -8.29 -2.78 11.02
CA SER A 46 -9.36 -2.99 10.02
C SER A 46 -8.91 -2.80 8.56
N PHE A 47 -7.82 -2.06 8.32
CA PHE A 47 -7.30 -1.80 6.97
C PHE A 47 -6.30 -2.86 6.47
N ALA A 48 -5.94 -3.84 7.33
CA ALA A 48 -5.04 -4.95 7.04
C ALA A 48 -3.75 -4.51 6.31
N VAL A 49 -3.10 -3.46 6.85
CA VAL A 49 -1.93 -2.85 6.22
C VAL A 49 -0.65 -3.60 6.62
N VAL A 50 0.16 -3.98 5.65
CA VAL A 50 1.49 -4.59 5.91
C VAL A 50 2.57 -3.58 5.57
N VAL A 51 3.36 -3.16 6.55
CA VAL A 51 4.34 -2.06 6.37
C VAL A 51 5.37 -2.37 5.28
N GLY A 52 5.92 -3.58 5.25
CA GLY A 52 6.91 -3.98 4.23
C GLY A 52 6.36 -4.06 2.80
N ASP A 53 5.04 -3.99 2.63
CA ASP A 53 4.35 -4.00 1.34
C ASP A 53 4.16 -2.58 0.77
N ILE A 54 4.23 -1.55 1.62
CA ILE A 54 4.01 -0.14 1.25
C ILE A 54 5.29 0.49 0.66
N ASP A 55 6.46 0.02 1.06
CA ASP A 55 7.77 0.59 0.70
C ASP A 55 8.29 0.16 -0.70
N ARG A 56 7.49 -0.58 -1.48
CA ARG A 56 7.92 -1.21 -2.75
C ARG A 56 7.53 -0.48 -4.03
#